data_AF-A0A970GHK5-F1
#
_entry.id   AF-A0A970GHK5-F1
#
_cell.length_a   1.000
_cell.length_b   1.000
_cell.length_c   1.000
_cell.angle_alpha   90.00
_cell.angle_beta   90.00
_cell.angle_gamma   90.00
#
_symmetry.space_group_name_H-M   'P 1'
#
loop_
_entity.id
_entity.type
_entity.pdbx_description
1 polymer ?
#
loop_
_entity_poly.entity_id
_entity_poly.type
_entity_poly.pdbx_seq_one_letter_code
_entity_poly.pdbx_strand_id
1 'polypeptide(L)' 'MLTDKELKCLESLERNQEVIYLLNSEECQFVSRLIRSYKEMKRQIKAIEINEKESWKNFGDSIEE' A
#
# COMPACT_ATOMS: atom_id res chain seq x y z
N MET A 1 -4.17 -10.72 -9.59
CA MET A 1 -4.03 -9.27 -9.30
C MET A 1 -5.35 -8.78 -8.73
N LEU A 2 -5.30 -7.88 -7.74
CA LEU A 2 -6.51 -7.24 -7.23
C LEU A 2 -7.00 -6.20 -8.25
N THR A 3 -8.31 -6.11 -8.41
CA THR A 3 -8.99 -5.08 -9.19
C THR A 3 -9.00 -3.75 -8.43
N ASP A 4 -9.21 -2.63 -9.14
CA ASP A 4 -9.29 -1.30 -8.53
C ASP A 4 -10.37 -1.20 -7.45
N LYS A 5 -11.49 -1.92 -7.63
CA LYS A 5 -12.57 -1.97 -6.64
C LYS A 5 -12.12 -2.66 -5.35
N GLU A 6 -11.39 -3.77 -5.47
CA GLU A 6 -10.84 -4.51 -4.33
C GLU A 6 -9.77 -3.70 -3.59
N LEU A 7 -8.92 -2.98 -4.34
CA LEU A 7 -7.93 -2.06 -3.77
C LEU A 7 -8.58 -0.94 -2.95
N LYS A 8 -9.62 -0.32 -3.50
CA LYS A 8 -10.38 0.76 -2.84
C LYS A 8 -11.13 0.25 -1.59
N CYS A 9 -11.57 -1.01 -1.63
CA CYS A 9 -12.14 -1.68 -0.48
C CYS A 9 -11.09 -1.86 0.64
N LEU A 10 -9.89 -2.34 0.31
CA LEU A 10 -8.79 -2.48 1.28
C LEU A 10 -8.37 -1.13 1.89
N GLU A 11 -8.30 -0.06 1.10
CA GLU A 11 -8.03 1.29 1.62
C GLU A 11 -9.13 1.78 2.57
N SER A 12 -10.39 1.44 2.29
CA SER A 12 -11.52 1.79 3.14
C SER A 12 -11.51 1.00 4.45
N LEU A 13 -11.17 -0.29 4.39
CA LEU A 13 -11.00 -1.17 5.55
C LEU A 13 -9.79 -0.79 6.41
N GLU A 14 -8.70 -0.30 5.80
CA GLU A 14 -7.57 0.26 6.51
C GLU A 14 -7.96 1.47 7.37
N ARG A 15 -8.88 2.31 6.87
CA ARG A 15 -9.33 3.54 7.53
C ARG A 15 -10.46 3.32 8.54
N ASN A 16 -11.35 2.35 8.28
CA ASN A 16 -12.52 2.08 9.11
C ASN A 16 -12.40 0.71 9.79
N GLN A 17 -11.81 0.68 10.98
CA GLN A 17 -11.72 -0.54 11.81
C GLN A 17 -13.09 -1.05 12.28
N GLU A 18 -14.13 -0.20 12.27
CA GLU A 18 -15.49 -0.57 12.71
C GLU A 18 -16.14 -1.66 11.84
N VAL A 19 -15.81 -1.74 10.55
CA VAL A 19 -16.40 -2.74 9.63
C VAL A 19 -15.93 -4.16 9.96
N ILE A 20 -14.75 -4.29 10.58
CA ILE A 20 -14.18 -5.58 10.97
C ILE A 20 -15.03 -6.24 12.06
N TYR A 21 -15.74 -5.48 12.90
CA TYR A 21 -16.57 -6.03 13.98
C TYR A 21 -17.82 -6.78 13.51
N LEU A 22 -18.21 -6.65 12.23
CA LEU A 22 -19.33 -7.40 11.65
C LEU A 22 -18.92 -8.77 11.10
N LEU A 23 -17.63 -9.05 11.03
CA LEU A 23 -17.09 -10.30 10.49
C LEU A 23 -16.89 -11.32 11.60
N ASN A 24 -17.02 -12.60 11.26
CA ASN A 24 -16.65 -13.65 12.20
C ASN A 24 -15.12 -13.65 12.43
N SER A 25 -14.65 -14.39 13.44
CA SER A 25 -13.24 -14.38 13.84
C SER A 25 -12.28 -14.83 12.73
N GLU A 26 -12.71 -15.75 11.86
CA GLU A 26 -11.89 -16.28 10.76
C GLU A 26 -11.77 -15.26 9.62
N GLU A 27 -12.90 -14.66 9.26
CA GLU A 27 -12.97 -13.55 8.29
C GLU A 27 -12.16 -12.34 8.76
N CYS A 28 -12.27 -11.97 10.05
CA CYS A 28 -11.47 -10.93 10.68
C CYS A 28 -9.97 -11.18 10.52
N GLN A 29 -9.52 -12.41 10.79
CA GLN A 29 -8.11 -12.78 10.67
C GLN A 29 -7.64 -12.72 9.21
N PHE A 30 -8.47 -13.21 8.28
CA PHE A 30 -8.16 -13.19 6.86
C PHE A 30 -8.02 -11.75 6.33
N VAL A 31 -9.00 -10.89 6.62
CA VAL A 31 -8.98 -9.47 6.23
C VAL A 31 -7.80 -8.74 6.88
N SER A 32 -7.50 -9.01 8.15
CA SER A 32 -6.34 -8.43 8.83
C SER A 32 -5.01 -8.78 8.15
N ARG A 33 -4.86 -10.04 7.70
CA ARG A 33 -3.67 -10.48 6.94
C ARG A 33 -3.59 -9.77 5.59
N LEU A 34 -4.71 -9.65 4.87
CA LEU A 34 -4.77 -8.91 3.61
C LEU A 34 -4.38 -7.44 3.75
N ILE A 35 -4.94 -6.74 4.74
CA ILE A 35 -4.60 -5.33 5.01
C ILE A 35 -3.10 -5.20 5.33
N ARG A 36 -2.53 -6.12 6.10
CA ARG A 36 -1.10 -6.11 6.43
C ARG A 36 -0.23 -6.28 5.19
N SER A 37 -0.55 -7.25 4.33
CA SER A 37 0.16 -7.47 3.07
C SER A 37 0.03 -6.26 2.13
N TYR A 38 -1.15 -5.65 2.05
CA TYR A 38 -1.39 -4.44 1.26
C TYR A 38 -0.53 -3.26 1.74
N LYS A 39 -0.46 -3.01 3.05
CA LYS A 39 0.40 -1.96 3.64
C LYS A 39 1.87 -2.17 3.32
N GLU A 40 2.33 -3.41 3.38
CA GLU A 40 3.72 -3.76 3.09
C GLU A 40 4.07 -3.51 1.63
N MET A 41 3.24 -3.98 0.69
CA MET A 41 3.43 -3.69 -0.73
C MET A 41 3.40 -2.19 -1.02
N LYS A 42 2.48 -1.44 -0.39
CA LYS A 42 2.39 0.02 -0.54
C LYS A 42 3.65 0.74 -0.05
N ARG A 43 4.29 0.25 1.02
CA ARG A 43 5.59 0.77 1.48
C ARG A 43 6.69 0.47 0.49
N GLN A 44 6.76 -0.76 -0.03
CA GLN A 44 7.77 -1.16 -1.00
C GLN A 44 7.67 -0.36 -2.30
N ILE A 45 6.45 -0.18 -2.83
CA ILE A 45 6.21 0.65 -4.02
C ILE A 45 6.64 2.09 -3.78
N LYS A 46 6.26 2.69 -2.64
CA LYS A 46 6.70 4.05 -2.29
C LYS A 46 8.22 4.17 -2.17
N ALA A 47 8.88 3.17 -1.58
CA ALA A 47 10.33 3.15 -1.48
C ALA A 47 10.99 3.11 -2.87
N ILE A 48 10.43 2.33 -3.81
CA ILE A 48 10.88 2.29 -5.20
C ILE A 48 10.66 3.66 -5.87
N GLU A 49 9.47 4.26 -5.75
CA GLU A 49 9.17 5.58 -6.33
C GLU A 49 10.09 6.69 -5.80
N ILE A 50 10.43 6.66 -4.50
CA ILE A 50 11.38 7.61 -3.91
C ILE A 50 12.77 7.39 -4.48
N ASN A 51 13.23 6.13 -4.53
CA ASN A 51 14.55 5.79 -5.06
C ASN A 51 14.71 6.16 -6.54
N GLU A 52 13.66 5.98 -7.35
CA GLU A 52 13.66 6.44 -8.74
C GLU A 52 13.74 7.96 -8.81
N LYS A 53 12.93 8.69 -8.04
CA LYS A 53 12.97 10.16 -8.01
C LYS A 53 14.33 10.72 -7.58
N GLU A 54 14.96 10.12 -6.58
CA GLU A 54 16.31 10.49 -6.16
C GLU A 54 17.34 10.19 -7.25
N SER A 55 17.22 9.06 -7.96
CA SER A 55 18.11 8.73 -9.08
C SER A 55 18.01 9.74 -10.23
N TRP A 56 16.80 10.18 -10.59
CA TRP A 56 16.61 11.22 -11.61
C TRP A 56 17.11 12.59 -11.17
N LYS A 57 16.96 12.93 -9.88
CA LYS A 57 17.49 14.18 -9.33
C LYS A 57 19.02 14.21 -9.39
N ASN A 58 19.68 13.13 -8.97
CA ASN A 58 21.14 13.01 -9.04
C ASN A 58 21.66 13.04 -10.49
N PHE A 59 20.90 12.50 -11.44
CA PHE A 59 21.24 12.60 -12.87
C PHE A 59 21.10 14.03 -13.40
N GLY A 60 20.08 14.77 -12.96
CA GLY A 60 19.91 16.19 -13.30
C GLY A 60 21.01 17.09 -12.74
N ASP A 61 21.39 16.88 -11.47
CA ASP A 61 22.46 17.64 -10.80
C ASP A 61 23.84 17.37 -11.44
N SER A 62 24.04 16.21 -12.09
CA SER A 62 25.29 15.86 -12.80
C SER A 62 25.42 16.45 -14.21
N ILE A 63 24.37 17.10 -14.74
CA ILE A 63 24.38 17.72 -16.07
C ILE A 63 24.66 19.24 -15.97
N GLU A 64 24.54 19.83 -14.78
CA GLU A 64 24.77 21.26 -14.53
C GLU A 64 26.20 21.60 -14.02
N GLU A 65 27.10 20.61 -13.88
CA GLU A 65 28.56 20.80 -13.66
C GLU A 65 29.36 20.66 -14.96
#